data_AF-A0A379VSK7-F1
#
_entry.id   AF-A0A379VSK7-F1
#
_cell.length_a   1.000
_cell.length_b   1.000
_cell.length_c   1.000
_cell.angle_alpha   90.00
_cell.angle_beta   90.00
_cell.angle_gamma   90.00
#
_symmetry.space_group_name_H-M   'P 1'
#
loop_
_entity.id
_entity.type
_entity.pdbx_description
1 polymer ?
#
loop_
_entity_poly.entity_id
_entity_poly.type
_entity_poly.pdbx_seq_one_letter_code
_entity_poly.pdbx_strand_id
1 'polypeptide(L)'
;MTMLAGCTAYDRTKDQFVEPVVKDVKKGMSRAQVAQIAGKPSSEVSMIHARGTCQTYILGQRDGKAETYFVALDDTGHVINSGYQTCAEYDTDPQAPKQ
;
A
#
# COMPACT_ATOMS: atom_id res chain seq x y z
N MET A 1 -31.99 8.46 28.64
CA MET A 1 -31.13 8.63 27.46
C MET A 1 -29.72 8.28 27.88
N THR A 2 -29.29 7.06 27.59
CA THR A 2 -27.93 6.57 27.83
C THR A 2 -27.01 7.17 26.76
N MET A 3 -26.01 7.94 27.19
CA MET A 3 -25.02 8.52 26.28
C MET A 3 -24.04 7.42 25.85
N LEU A 4 -24.03 7.10 24.55
CA LEU A 4 -22.98 6.30 23.93
C LEU A 4 -21.75 7.19 23.73
N ALA A 5 -20.91 7.31 24.75
CA ALA A 5 -19.57 7.88 24.62
C ALA A 5 -18.63 6.81 24.05
N GLY A 6 -18.70 6.60 22.74
CA GLY A 6 -17.84 5.68 22.00
C GLY A 6 -16.87 6.42 21.09
N CYS A 7 -16.07 7.36 21.61
CA CYS A 7 -14.93 7.90 20.87
C CYS A 7 -13.73 6.99 21.14
N THR A 8 -13.66 5.84 20.46
CA THR A 8 -12.36 5.20 20.27
C THR A 8 -11.58 6.10 19.32
N ALA A 9 -10.82 7.04 19.88
CA ALA A 9 -9.67 7.60 19.19
C ALA A 9 -8.77 6.40 18.89
N TYR A 10 -8.88 5.90 17.65
CA TYR A 10 -8.14 4.75 17.20
C TYR A 10 -6.70 5.22 16.97
N ASP A 11 -5.97 5.37 18.07
CA ASP A 11 -4.55 5.63 18.10
C ASP A 11 -3.86 4.33 17.65
N ARG A 12 -3.84 4.11 16.33
CA ARG A 12 -3.10 3.02 15.72
C ARG A 12 -1.63 3.37 15.82
N THR A 13 -1.00 2.84 16.86
CA THR A 13 0.44 2.77 17.01
C THR A 13 1.08 2.38 15.68
N LYS A 14 2.01 3.22 15.22
CA LYS A 14 2.62 3.18 13.87
C LYS A 14 3.25 1.84 13.50
N ASP A 15 3.60 1.01 14.48
CA ASP A 15 4.20 -0.31 14.26
C ASP A 15 3.23 -1.38 13.74
N GLN A 16 1.94 -1.30 14.08
CA GLN A 16 1.00 -2.38 13.74
C GLN A 16 0.59 -2.43 12.26
N PHE A 17 0.92 -1.41 11.47
CA PHE A 17 0.59 -1.34 10.04
C PHE A 17 1.72 -1.82 9.11
N VAL A 18 2.94 -1.86 9.64
CA VAL A 18 4.15 -2.10 8.85
C VAL A 18 4.26 -3.57 8.47
N GLU A 19 4.04 -4.44 9.44
CA GLU A 19 4.19 -5.88 9.23
C GLU A 19 3.06 -6.52 8.41
N PRO A 20 1.77 -6.18 8.58
CA PRO A 20 0.69 -6.87 7.88
C PRO A 20 0.73 -6.68 6.37
N VAL A 21 1.07 -5.48 5.88
CA VAL A 21 1.09 -5.25 4.42
C VAL A 21 2.15 -6.10 3.72
N VAL A 22 3.29 -6.33 4.39
CA VAL A 22 4.38 -7.14 3.84
C VAL A 22 4.08 -8.64 3.96
N LYS A 23 3.49 -9.07 5.08
CA LYS A 23 3.29 -10.49 5.39
C LYS A 23 1.99 -11.07 4.83
N ASP A 24 0.92 -10.28 4.87
CA ASP A 24 -0.44 -10.79 4.68
C ASP A 24 -1.05 -10.41 3.33
N VAL A 25 -0.55 -9.35 2.65
CA VAL A 25 -0.99 -9.05 1.28
C VAL A 25 -0.46 -10.09 0.31
N LYS A 26 -1.37 -10.70 -0.45
CA LYS A 26 -1.06 -11.77 -1.41
C LYS A 26 -1.65 -11.44 -2.77
N LYS A 27 -1.03 -12.00 -3.82
CA LYS A 27 -1.56 -11.96 -5.18
C LYS A 27 -3.01 -12.49 -5.20
N GLY A 28 -3.88 -11.79 -5.92
CA GLY A 28 -5.30 -12.09 -6.04
C GLY A 28 -6.19 -11.51 -4.94
N MET A 29 -5.64 -10.88 -3.90
CA MET A 29 -6.47 -10.17 -2.91
C MET A 29 -7.15 -8.96 -3.53
N SER A 30 -8.40 -8.68 -3.14
CA SER A 30 -9.11 -7.47 -3.55
C SER A 30 -8.60 -6.23 -2.82
N ARG A 31 -8.81 -5.05 -3.43
CA ARG A 31 -8.53 -3.75 -2.78
C ARG A 31 -9.11 -3.64 -1.37
N ALA A 32 -10.31 -4.19 -1.15
CA ALA A 32 -10.95 -4.16 0.17
C ALA A 32 -10.19 -5.01 1.21
N GLN A 33 -9.72 -6.21 0.82
CA GLN A 33 -8.90 -7.06 1.69
C GLN A 33 -7.55 -6.39 1.98
N VAL A 34 -6.93 -5.77 0.98
CA VAL A 34 -5.69 -4.99 1.18
C VAL A 34 -5.91 -3.86 2.17
N ALA A 35 -6.99 -3.09 2.03
CA ALA A 35 -7.31 -1.99 2.94
C ALA A 35 -7.60 -2.47 4.38
N GLN A 36 -8.16 -3.66 4.56
CA GLN A 36 -8.36 -4.26 5.88
C GLN A 36 -7.04 -4.64 6.56
N ILE A 37 -6.07 -5.14 5.78
CA ILE A 37 -4.75 -5.58 6.26
C ILE A 37 -3.83 -4.37 6.49
N ALA A 38 -3.67 -3.55 5.47
CA ALA A 38 -2.65 -2.50 5.40
C ALA A 38 -3.17 -1.11 5.79
N GLY A 39 -4.48 -0.94 5.93
CA GLY A 39 -5.10 0.37 6.14
C GLY A 39 -5.04 1.26 4.90
N LYS A 40 -5.07 2.57 5.14
CA LYS A 40 -5.05 3.58 4.08
C LYS A 40 -3.63 3.72 3.50
N PRO A 41 -3.44 3.67 2.17
CA PRO A 41 -2.13 3.90 1.57
C PRO A 41 -1.68 5.37 1.76
N SER A 42 -0.37 5.57 1.73
CA SER A 42 0.23 6.92 1.74
C SER A 42 -0.04 7.67 0.44
N SER A 43 -0.06 6.95 -0.68
CA SER A 43 -0.42 7.50 -1.99
C SER A 43 -0.99 6.40 -2.88
N GLU A 44 -1.80 6.80 -3.86
CA GLU A 44 -2.38 5.90 -4.85
C GLU A 44 -2.29 6.57 -6.22
N VAL A 45 -1.87 5.81 -7.23
CA VAL A 45 -1.71 6.28 -8.62
C VAL A 45 -2.28 5.26 -9.59
N SER A 46 -2.89 5.73 -10.67
CA SER A 46 -3.21 4.87 -11.81
C SER A 46 -1.91 4.54 -12.55
N MET A 47 -1.65 3.25 -12.75
CA MET A 47 -0.44 2.81 -13.45
C MET A 47 -0.57 3.08 -14.96
N ILE A 48 0.49 3.63 -15.55
CA ILE A 48 0.61 3.98 -16.96
C ILE A 48 1.02 2.76 -17.79
N HIS A 49 1.98 1.97 -17.31
CA HIS A 49 2.55 0.86 -18.08
C HIS A 49 1.96 -0.50 -17.69
N ALA A 50 1.80 -0.75 -16.38
CA ALA A 50 1.31 -2.04 -15.88
C ALA A 50 -0.22 -2.19 -15.95
N ARG A 51 -0.97 -1.11 -16.25
CA ARG A 51 -2.44 -0.96 -16.15
C ARG A 51 -2.99 -1.27 -14.76
N GLY A 52 -4.08 -0.59 -14.38
CA GLY A 52 -4.69 -0.74 -13.06
C GLY A 52 -4.26 0.34 -12.07
N THR A 53 -4.20 0.02 -10.78
CA THR A 53 -3.90 0.99 -9.71
C THR A 53 -2.74 0.52 -8.84
N CYS A 54 -1.83 1.42 -8.48
CA CYS A 54 -0.77 1.13 -7.51
C CYS A 54 -0.94 1.97 -6.24
N GLN A 55 -0.77 1.32 -5.10
CA GLN A 55 -0.84 1.90 -3.76
C GLN A 55 0.55 1.87 -3.11
N THR A 56 1.05 3.00 -2.61
CA THR A 56 2.31 3.07 -1.84
C THR A 56 2.02 3.17 -0.35
N TYR A 57 2.68 2.33 0.43
CA TYR A 57 2.66 2.33 1.89
C TYR A 57 4.02 2.74 2.43
N ILE A 58 4.03 3.57 3.48
CA ILE A 58 5.26 3.91 4.22
C ILE A 58 5.34 2.96 5.41
N LEU A 59 6.32 2.07 5.37
CA LEU A 59 6.63 1.09 6.41
C LEU A 59 7.33 1.71 7.61
N GLY A 60 8.06 2.82 7.39
CA GLY A 60 8.78 3.48 8.46
C GLY A 60 9.92 4.30 7.89
N GLN A 61 10.99 4.42 8.66
CA GLN A 61 12.23 5.02 8.20
C GLN A 61 13.41 4.09 8.40
N ARG A 62 14.25 4.00 7.39
CA ARG A 62 15.50 3.24 7.38
C ARG A 62 16.59 4.09 6.76
N ASP A 63 17.71 4.24 7.46
CA ASP A 63 18.86 5.06 7.04
C ASP A 63 18.48 6.50 6.65
N GLY A 64 17.52 7.09 7.39
CA GLY A 64 17.02 8.45 7.13
C GLY A 64 16.14 8.60 5.88
N LYS A 65 15.79 7.49 5.21
CA LYS A 65 14.87 7.44 4.08
C LYS A 65 13.59 6.72 4.49
N ALA A 66 12.46 7.08 3.87
CA ALA A 66 11.22 6.35 4.06
C ALA A 66 11.38 4.93 3.47
N GLU A 67 11.13 3.90 4.28
CA GLU A 67 11.01 2.53 3.76
C GLU A 67 9.59 2.39 3.19
N THR A 68 9.48 2.12 1.89
CA THR A 68 8.20 2.07 1.18
C THR A 68 7.90 0.70 0.63
N TYR A 69 6.62 0.37 0.55
CA TYR A 69 6.13 -0.87 -0.01
C TYR A 69 4.95 -0.59 -0.95
N PHE A 70 5.02 -1.06 -2.18
CA PHE A 70 3.93 -0.90 -3.13
C PHE A 70 3.03 -2.14 -3.16
N VAL A 71 1.76 -1.92 -3.47
CA VAL A 71 0.78 -2.96 -3.84
C VAL A 71 0.16 -2.55 -5.16
N ALA A 72 0.41 -3.32 -6.22
CA ALA A 72 -0.16 -3.11 -7.54
C ALA A 72 -1.41 -3.99 -7.70
N LEU A 73 -2.50 -3.35 -8.10
CA LEU A 73 -3.81 -3.93 -8.38
C LEU A 73 -4.06 -3.86 -9.89
N ASP A 74 -4.61 -4.92 -10.48
CA ASP A 74 -5.10 -4.88 -11.86
C ASP A 74 -6.33 -3.96 -12.02
N ASP A 75 -6.85 -3.89 -13.24
CA ASP A 75 -8.06 -3.16 -13.61
C ASP A 75 -9.33 -3.69 -12.91
N THR A 76 -9.34 -4.94 -12.47
CA THR A 76 -10.42 -5.52 -11.67
C THR A 76 -10.28 -5.25 -10.17
N GLY A 77 -9.18 -4.61 -9.75
CA GLY A 77 -8.91 -4.27 -8.36
C GLY A 77 -8.35 -5.43 -7.53
N HIS A 78 -7.68 -6.40 -8.16
CA HIS A 78 -7.01 -7.51 -7.49
C HIS A 78 -5.49 -7.39 -7.54
N VAL A 79 -4.81 -7.79 -6.46
CA VAL A 79 -3.35 -7.67 -6.35
C VAL A 79 -2.65 -8.50 -7.41
N ILE A 80 -1.83 -7.87 -8.22
CA ILE A 80 -0.98 -8.53 -9.22
C ILE A 80 0.48 -8.60 -8.78
N ASN A 81 0.94 -7.63 -7.99
CA ASN A 81 2.32 -7.56 -7.51
C ASN A 81 2.48 -6.69 -6.26
N SER A 82 3.57 -6.86 -5.52
CA SER A 82 3.93 -6.04 -4.37
C SER A 82 5.43 -6.12 -4.08
N GLY A 83 6.02 -5.11 -3.43
CA GLY A 83 7.46 -5.10 -3.16
C GLY A 83 8.00 -3.83 -2.52
N TYR A 84 9.29 -3.87 -2.16
CA TYR A 84 10.02 -2.78 -1.47
C TYR A 84 10.51 -1.72 -2.45
N GLN A 85 9.59 -0.88 -2.90
CA GLN A 85 9.82 0.30 -3.74
C GLN A 85 8.54 1.14 -3.77
N THR A 86 8.59 2.30 -4.38
CA THR A 86 7.41 3.16 -4.62
C THR A 86 6.65 2.73 -5.88
N CYS A 87 5.39 3.17 -5.99
CA CYS A 87 4.64 2.99 -7.22
C CYS A 87 5.30 3.64 -8.45
N ALA A 88 5.98 4.77 -8.28
CA ALA A 88 6.68 5.46 -9.36
C ALA A 88 7.83 4.60 -9.91
N GLU A 89 8.59 3.96 -9.03
CA GLU A 89 9.66 3.04 -9.42
C GLU A 89 9.10 1.76 -10.07
N TYR A 90 7.98 1.24 -9.55
CA TYR A 90 7.33 0.04 -10.12
C TYR A 90 6.75 0.27 -11.51
N ASP A 91 6.08 1.40 -11.72
CA ASP A 91 5.44 1.75 -12.98
C ASP A 91 6.39 2.50 -13.93
N THR A 92 7.71 2.34 -13.76
CA THR A 92 8.70 2.87 -14.70
C THR A 92 8.60 2.11 -16.02
N ASP A 93 8.69 2.82 -17.15
CA ASP A 93 8.75 2.20 -18.46
C ASP A 93 9.96 1.25 -18.53
N PRO A 94 9.78 -0.07 -18.76
CA PRO A 94 10.90 -1.00 -18.90
C PRO A 94 11.80 -0.68 -20.11
N GLN A 95 11.34 0.14 -21.06
CA GLN A 95 12.11 0.65 -22.20
C GLN A 95 12.76 2.02 -21.92
N ALA A 96 12.46 2.67 -20.79
CA ALA A 96 13.17 3.89 -20.42
C ALA A 96 14.65 3.54 -20.17
N PRO A 97 15.59 4.35 -20.70
CA PRO A 97 17.00 4.16 -20.40
C PRO A 97 17.19 4.27 -18.88
N LYS A 98 17.74 3.20 -18.28
CA LYS A 98 18.18 3.23 -16.89
C LYS A 98 19.26 4.31 -16.78
N GLN A 99 18.96 5.40 -16.08
CA GLN A 99 19.92 6.48 -15.85
C GLN A 99 21.05 6.05 -14.91
#